data_AF-A0A183HTB0-F1
#
_entry.id   AF-A0A183HTB0-F1
#
_cell.length_a   1.000
_cell.length_b   1.000
_cell.length_c   1.000
_cell.angle_alpha   90.00
_cell.angle_beta   90.00
_cell.angle_gamma   90.00
#
_symmetry.space_group_name_H-M   'P 1'
#
loop_
_entity.id
_entity.type
_entity.pdbx_description
1 polymer ?
#
loop_
_entity_poly.entity_id
_entity_poly.type
_entity_poly.pdbx_seq_one_letter_code
_entity_poly.pdbx_strand_id
1 'polypeptide(L)'
;MLEQPTDLEQFHHLTELNFAMIRTKTGRGYYVNPYYIAAWSNVFMERLSSVKNMDEIFCPCTHEELKAFLMAVYPPQLRITGFAYSSRIVKIDYR
;
A
#
# COMPACT_ATOMS: atom_id res chain seq x y z
N MET A 1 -11.30 -22.19 -18.84
CA MET A 1 -10.26 -21.15 -18.70
C MET A 1 -10.90 -20.01 -17.93
N LEU A 2 -10.39 -19.69 -16.74
CA LEU A 2 -10.80 -18.48 -16.03
C LEU A 2 -10.19 -17.30 -16.79
N GLU A 3 -11.02 -16.38 -17.28
CA GLU A 3 -10.52 -15.15 -17.90
C GLU A 3 -9.62 -14.42 -16.90
N GLN A 4 -8.40 -14.12 -17.33
CA GLN A 4 -7.45 -13.41 -16.50
C GLN A 4 -7.95 -11.96 -16.35
N PRO A 5 -7.97 -11.39 -15.13
CA PRO A 5 -8.45 -10.03 -14.91
C PRO A 5 -7.61 -9.03 -15.71
N THR A 6 -8.21 -8.41 -16.71
CA THR A 6 -7.56 -7.44 -17.63
C THR A 6 -7.33 -6.08 -16.98
N ASP A 7 -7.96 -5.81 -15.84
CA ASP A 7 -7.82 -4.59 -15.05
C ASP A 7 -6.44 -4.44 -14.38
N LEU A 8 -5.67 -5.53 -14.33
CA LEU A 8 -4.37 -5.59 -13.68
C LEU A 8 -3.18 -5.59 -14.65
N GLU A 9 -3.40 -5.47 -15.97
CA GLU A 9 -2.32 -5.52 -16.97
C GLU A 9 -1.25 -4.45 -16.76
N GLN A 10 -1.66 -3.27 -16.33
CA GLN A 10 -0.79 -2.15 -15.96
C GLN A 10 0.16 -2.44 -14.78
N PHE A 11 -0.14 -3.47 -13.98
CA PHE A 11 0.65 -3.85 -12.81
C PHE A 11 1.58 -5.03 -13.06
N HIS A 12 1.49 -5.68 -14.23
CA HIS A 12 2.37 -6.81 -14.59
C HIS A 12 3.80 -6.37 -14.92
N HIS A 13 4.05 -5.08 -15.12
CA HIS A 13 5.36 -4.56 -15.47
C HIS A 13 6.16 -4.05 -14.25
N LEU A 14 7.16 -4.86 -13.89
CA LEU A 14 8.53 -4.48 -13.52
C LEU A 14 8.75 -3.67 -12.23
N THR A 15 9.04 -4.38 -11.14
CA THR A 15 10.28 -4.24 -10.36
C THR A 15 10.53 -5.57 -9.62
N GLU A 16 11.78 -6.03 -9.53
CA GLU A 16 12.18 -7.21 -8.73
C GLU A 16 11.94 -7.00 -7.21
N LEU A 17 11.60 -5.77 -6.82
CA LEU A 17 11.16 -5.37 -5.49
C LEU A 17 9.64 -5.20 -5.46
N ASN A 18 8.98 -5.95 -4.60
CA ASN A 18 7.57 -5.75 -4.24
C ASN A 18 7.29 -4.43 -3.49
N PHE A 19 8.25 -3.50 -3.46
CA PHE A 19 8.24 -2.33 -2.60
C PHE A 19 8.77 -1.08 -3.33
N ALA A 20 8.08 0.03 -3.13
CA ALA A 20 8.42 1.36 -3.61
C ALA A 20 8.57 2.31 -2.42
N MET A 21 9.46 3.30 -2.50
CA MET A 21 9.51 4.39 -1.53
C MET A 21 8.50 5.47 -1.91
N ILE A 22 7.52 5.77 -1.05
CA ILE A 22 6.74 7.01 -1.17
C ILE A 22 7.45 8.10 -0.39
N ARG A 23 7.90 9.16 -1.08
CA ARG A 23 8.56 10.34 -0.49
C ARG A 23 7.60 11.51 -0.36
N THR A 24 7.48 12.06 0.84
CA THR A 24 6.66 13.24 1.15
C THR A 24 7.36 14.55 0.75
N LYS A 25 6.61 15.66 0.73
CA LYS A 25 7.19 17.00 0.50
C LYS A 25 8.22 17.43 1.55
N THR A 26 8.18 16.78 2.73
CA THR A 26 9.14 17.02 3.83
C THR A 26 10.42 16.19 3.71
N GLY A 27 10.54 15.35 2.68
CA GLY A 27 11.67 14.45 2.45
C GLY A 27 11.59 13.11 3.21
N ARG A 28 10.65 12.94 4.15
CA ARG A 28 10.42 11.64 4.80
C ARG A 28 9.83 10.63 3.82
N GLY A 29 10.37 9.41 3.83
CA GLY A 29 9.96 8.32 2.93
C GLY A 29 9.47 7.07 3.68
N TYR A 30 8.54 6.33 3.06
CA TYR A 30 8.06 5.04 3.54
C TYR A 30 8.11 4.00 2.44
N TYR A 31 8.57 2.79 2.76
CA TYR A 31 8.53 1.67 1.84
C TYR A 31 7.18 0.95 1.94
N VAL A 32 6.51 0.78 0.81
CA VAL A 32 5.19 0.18 0.71
C VAL A 32 5.10 -0.71 -0.50
N ASN A 33 4.17 -1.66 -0.51
CA ASN A 33 3.78 -2.28 -1.77
C ASN A 33 2.97 -1.25 -2.59
N PRO A 34 3.45 -0.80 -3.77
CA PRO A 34 2.79 0.25 -4.53
C PRO A 34 1.39 -0.19 -5.03
N TYR A 35 1.26 -1.45 -5.45
CA TYR A 35 0.00 -2.02 -5.93
C TYR A 35 -1.05 -2.09 -4.81
N TYR A 36 -0.63 -2.42 -3.60
CA TYR A 36 -1.53 -2.39 -2.44
C TYR A 36 -2.05 -0.98 -2.18
N ILE A 37 -1.19 0.02 -2.22
CA ILE A 37 -1.59 1.42 -2.01
C ILE A 37 -2.55 1.90 -3.11
N ALA A 38 -2.34 1.51 -4.38
CA ALA A 38 -3.22 1.86 -5.47
C ALA A 38 -4.64 1.30 -5.33
N ALA A 39 -4.79 0.12 -4.73
CA ALA A 39 -6.11 -0.46 -4.44
C ALA A 39 -6.94 0.40 -3.47
N TRP A 40 -6.29 1.21 -2.63
CA TRP A 40 -6.94 2.08 -1.65
C TRP A 40 -6.99 3.57 -2.07
N SER A 41 -6.44 3.94 -3.22
CA SER A 41 -6.37 5.34 -3.65
C SER A 41 -6.23 5.50 -5.15
N ASN A 42 -7.24 6.11 -5.77
CA ASN A 42 -7.22 6.47 -7.20
C ASN A 42 -6.06 7.41 -7.53
N VAL A 43 -5.69 8.31 -6.60
CA VAL A 43 -4.54 9.22 -6.79
C VAL A 43 -3.25 8.43 -6.94
N PHE A 44 -3.04 7.40 -6.11
CA PHE A 44 -1.87 6.54 -6.25
C PHE A 44 -1.97 5.64 -7.48
N MET A 45 -3.15 5.14 -7.83
CA MET A 45 -3.37 4.36 -9.05
C MET A 45 -2.96 5.14 -10.32
N GLU A 46 -3.46 6.37 -10.47
CA GLU A 46 -3.09 7.27 -11.57
C GLU A 46 -1.60 7.64 -11.56
N ARG A 47 -1.02 7.77 -10.37
CA ARG A 47 0.40 8.08 -10.25
C ARG A 47 1.27 6.91 -10.68
N LEU A 48 0.94 5.69 -10.28
CA LEU A 48 1.69 4.51 -10.69
C LEU A 48 1.59 4.27 -12.20
N SER A 49 0.42 4.42 -12.80
CA SER A 49 0.27 4.21 -14.26
C SER A 49 1.09 5.20 -15.11
N SER A 50 1.47 6.35 -14.54
CA SER A 50 2.28 7.38 -15.22
C SER A 50 3.79 7.32 -14.91
N VAL A 51 4.22 6.52 -13.93
CA VAL A 51 5.62 6.47 -13.47
C VAL A 51 6.39 5.39 -14.24
N LYS A 52 7.55 5.75 -14.79
CA LYS A 52 8.44 4.82 -15.52
C LYS A 52 9.38 4.00 -14.62
N ASN A 53 9.65 4.50 -13.42
CA ASN A 53 10.48 3.81 -12.42
C ASN A 53 9.73 3.79 -11.08
N MET A 54 9.36 2.61 -10.61
CA MET A 54 8.57 2.39 -9.41
C MET A 54 9.38 2.42 -8.11
N ASP A 55 10.71 2.58 -8.14
CA ASP A 55 11.56 2.58 -6.94
C ASP A 55 11.19 3.73 -5.98
N GLU A 56 10.79 4.89 -6.53
CA GLU A 56 10.45 6.09 -5.76
C GLU A 56 9.26 6.85 -6.35
N ILE A 57 8.28 7.15 -5.49
CA ILE A 57 7.06 7.88 -5.81
C ILE A 57 7.00 9.14 -4.95
N PHE A 58 7.01 10.31 -5.59
CA PHE A 58 6.80 11.57 -4.88
C PHE A 58 5.30 11.80 -4.62
N CYS A 59 4.95 12.08 -3.36
CA CYS A 59 3.61 12.43 -2.93
C CYS A 59 3.61 13.83 -2.27
N PRO A 60 2.84 14.80 -2.77
CA PRO A 60 2.83 16.19 -2.28
C PRO A 60 2.07 16.38 -0.95
N CYS A 61 2.15 15.41 -0.03
CA CYS A 61 1.55 15.45 1.30
C CYS A 61 2.61 15.71 2.38
N THR A 62 2.14 16.08 3.57
CA THR A 62 2.92 16.11 4.81
C THR A 62 3.24 14.70 5.30
N HIS A 63 4.19 14.59 6.23
CA HIS A 63 4.52 13.33 6.87
C HIS A 63 3.33 12.74 7.66
N GLU A 64 2.58 13.60 8.32
CA GLU A 64 1.44 13.27 9.17
C GLU A 64 0.28 12.72 8.35
N GLU A 65 -0.04 13.37 7.21
CA GLU A 65 -1.06 12.90 6.27
C GLU A 65 -0.71 11.53 5.70
N LEU A 66 0.53 11.34 5.23
CA LEU A 66 0.96 10.04 4.71
C LEU A 66 0.93 8.97 5.79
N LYS A 67 1.40 9.29 7.00
CA LYS A 67 1.38 8.36 8.13
C LYS A 67 -0.05 7.93 8.46
N ALA A 68 -0.98 8.87 8.55
CA ALA A 68 -2.38 8.59 8.86
C ALA A 68 -3.01 7.68 7.79
N PHE A 69 -2.78 7.99 6.51
CA PHE A 69 -3.22 7.14 5.40
C PHE A 69 -2.63 5.73 5.50
N LEU A 70 -1.32 5.61 5.71
CA LEU A 70 -0.65 4.30 5.81
C LEU A 70 -1.15 3.49 7.00
N MET A 71 -1.41 4.11 8.15
CA MET A 71 -1.98 3.42 9.31
C MET A 71 -3.42 2.94 9.06
N ALA A 72 -4.18 3.64 8.23
CA ALA A 72 -5.54 3.23 7.87
C ALA A 72 -5.55 2.02 6.92
N VAL A 73 -4.63 1.98 5.95
CA VAL A 73 -4.58 0.89 4.95
C VAL A 73 -3.68 -0.28 5.37
N TYR A 74 -2.67 -0.04 6.21
CA TYR A 74 -1.90 -1.08 6.90
C TYR A 74 -2.27 -1.08 8.39
N PRO A 75 -3.47 -1.54 8.76
CA PRO A 75 -3.91 -1.48 10.14
C PRO A 75 -2.95 -2.27 11.04
N PRO A 76 -2.53 -1.69 12.18
CA PRO A 76 -1.73 -2.39 13.17
C PRO A 76 -2.43 -3.68 13.61
N GLN A 77 -1.73 -4.80 13.50
CA GLN A 77 -2.27 -6.09 13.90
C GLN A 77 -2.27 -6.21 15.42
N LEU A 78 -3.45 -6.26 16.04
CA LEU A 78 -3.55 -6.59 17.46
C LEU A 78 -3.30 -8.10 17.67
N ARG A 79 -2.33 -8.45 18.52
CA ARG A 79 -2.15 -9.83 18.99
C ARG A 79 -3.27 -10.18 19.96
N ILE A 80 -4.24 -10.97 19.52
CA ILE A 80 -5.27 -11.54 20.40
C ILE A 80 -4.60 -12.61 21.27
N THR A 81 -4.33 -12.30 22.54
CA THR A 81 -3.83 -13.24 23.54
C THR A 81 -5.00 -13.68 24.44
N GLY A 82 -5.89 -14.51 23.90
CA GLY A 82 -7.09 -14.95 24.63
C GLY A 82 -7.80 -16.12 23.96
N PHE A 83 -7.33 -17.32 24.29
CA PHE A 83 -7.97 -18.65 24.24
C PHE A 83 -8.72 -19.14 22.97
N ALA A 84 -8.23 -20.32 22.54
CA ALA A 84 -8.91 -21.42 21.82
C ALA A 84 -9.15 -21.28 20.31
N TYR A 85 -8.31 -22.00 19.55
CA TYR A 85 -8.56 -22.63 18.25
C TYR A 85 -9.62 -21.98 17.33
N SER A 86 -9.24 -20.96 16.55
CA SER A 86 -9.67 -20.88 15.15
C SER A 86 -8.90 -19.77 14.42
N SER A 87 -8.10 -20.18 13.43
CA SER A 87 -7.59 -19.42 12.28
C SER A 87 -7.60 -17.89 12.35
N ARG A 88 -6.46 -17.30 12.74
CA ARG A 88 -5.93 -16.00 12.24
C ARG A 88 -6.93 -14.91 11.84
N ILE A 89 -7.89 -14.55 12.68
CA ILE A 89 -8.65 -13.30 12.50
C ILE A 89 -7.92 -12.22 13.31
N VAL A 90 -7.15 -11.39 12.63
CA VAL A 90 -6.57 -10.18 13.23
C VAL A 90 -7.69 -9.16 13.39
N LYS A 91 -7.89 -8.65 14.61
CA LYS A 91 -8.83 -7.56 14.85
C LYS A 91 -8.17 -6.23 14.46
N ILE A 92 -8.80 -5.47 13.57
CA ILE A 92 -8.39 -4.12 13.18
C ILE A 92 -8.86 -3.14 14.28
N ASP A 93 -7.94 -2.35 14.84
CA ASP A 93 -8.26 -1.31 15.83
C ASP A 93 -8.50 0.03 15.14
N TYR A 94 -9.67 0.64 15.36
CA TYR A 94 -10.08 1.93 14.79
C TYR A 94 -10.13 3.04 15.86
N ARG A 95 -9.17 3.05 16.78
CA ARG A 95 -9.09 4.07 17.85
C ARG A 95 -8.64 5.43 17.33
#